data_AF-A0A920MR73-F1
#
_entry.id   AF-A0A920MR73-F1
#
_cell.length_a   1.000
_cell.length_b   1.000
_cell.length_c   1.000
_cell.angle_alpha   90.00
_cell.angle_beta   90.00
_cell.angle_gamma   90.00
#
_symmetry.space_group_name_H-M   'P 1'
#
loop_
_entity.id
_entity.type
_entity.pdbx_description
1 polymer ?
#
loop_
_entity_poly.entity_id
_entity_poly.type
_entity_poly.pdbx_seq_one_letter_code
_entity_poly.pdbx_strand_id
1 'polypeptide(L)' 'MLRVKGPGAGRESAIRALAVAGLQITSIKDVTPLPHNGCRPPKRRRV' A
#
# COMPACT_ATOMS: atom_id res chain seq x y z
N MET A 1 -6.54 -8.82 10.22
CA MET A 1 -6.89 -7.98 9.05
C MET A 1 -5.78 -6.97 8.79
N LEU A 2 -5.21 -6.98 7.59
CA LEU A 2 -4.08 -6.14 7.19
C LEU A 2 -4.53 -5.10 6.17
N ARG A 3 -4.16 -3.82 6.36
CA ARG A 3 -4.50 -2.72 5.45
C ARG A 3 -3.23 -2.23 4.76
N VAL A 4 -3.21 -2.29 3.44
CA VAL A 4 -2.10 -1.79 2.63
C VAL A 4 -2.47 -0.45 2.03
N LYS A 5 -1.59 0.55 2.14
CA LYS A 5 -1.80 1.88 1.56
C LYS A 5 -0.67 2.23 0.60
N GLY A 6 -1.03 2.58 -0.62
CA GLY A 6 -0.11 3.19 -1.59
C GLY A 6 0.63 2.16 -2.45
N PRO A 7 1.04 2.56 -3.67
CA PRO A 7 1.89 1.74 -4.52
C PRO A 7 3.33 1.76 -4.00
N GLY A 8 3.93 0.58 -3.83
CA GLY A 8 5.33 0.46 -3.39
C GLY A 8 5.84 -0.98 -3.43
N ALA A 9 7.14 -1.13 -3.71
CA ALA A 9 7.78 -2.43 -3.88
C ALA A 9 7.76 -3.30 -2.60
N GLY A 10 7.68 -2.67 -1.42
CA GLY A 10 7.68 -3.36 -0.13
C GLY A 10 6.37 -4.06 0.26
N ARG A 11 5.29 -3.92 -0.52
CA ARG A 11 3.96 -4.46 -0.18
C ARG A 11 3.96 -5.98 0.01
N GLU A 12 4.45 -6.70 -0.99
CA GLU A 12 4.53 -8.17 -0.97
C GLU A 12 5.48 -8.66 0.12
N SER A 13 6.63 -7.99 0.25
CA SER A 13 7.65 -8.32 1.26
C SER A 13 7.10 -8.24 2.68
N ALA A 14 6.37 -7.16 3.01
CA ALA A 14 5.76 -6.98 4.32
C ALA A 14 4.70 -8.04 4.64
N ILE A 15 3.86 -8.40 3.67
CA ILE A 15 2.83 -9.44 3.85
C ILE A 15 3.48 -10.80 4.11
N ARG A 16 4.52 -11.15 3.34
CA ARG A 16 5.24 -12.42 3.52
C ARG A 16 5.98 -12.47 4.86
N ALA A 17 6.65 -11.39 5.26
CA ALA A 17 7.34 -11.32 6.55
C ALA A 17 6.38 -11.52 7.73
N LEU A 18 5.19 -10.91 7.68
CA LEU A 18 4.17 -11.08 8.71
C LEU A 18 3.59 -12.50 8.74
N ALA A 19 3.42 -13.13 7.58
CA ALA A 19 3.02 -14.54 7.50
C ALA A 19 4.07 -15.48 8.09
N VAL A 20 5.36 -15.23 7.82
CA VAL A 20 6.49 -15.99 8.40
C VAL A 20 6.63 -15.76 9.90
N ALA A 21 6.32 -14.56 10.38
CA ALA A 21 6.31 -14.22 11.81
C ALA A 21 5.18 -14.91 12.61
N GLY A 22 4.37 -15.78 11.98
CA GLY A 22 3.31 -16.55 12.64
C GLY A 22 1.99 -15.80 12.82
N LEU A 23 1.85 -14.60 12.23
CA LEU A 23 0.59 -13.86 12.25
C LEU A 23 -0.36 -14.41 11.19
N GLN A 24 -1.52 -14.92 11.61
CA GLN A 24 -2.55 -15.35 10.68
C GLN A 24 -3.25 -14.15 10.03
N ILE A 25 -3.02 -13.99 8.73
CA ILE A 25 -3.62 -12.92 7.94
C ILE A 25 -4.99 -13.39 7.44
N THR A 26 -6.05 -12.97 8.11
CA THR A 26 -7.45 -13.31 7.76
C THR A 26 -8.01 -12.53 6.58
N SER A 27 -7.49 -11.34 6.29
CA SER A 27 -7.96 -10.47 5.22
C SER A 27 -6.92 -9.40 4.91
N ILE A 28 -6.73 -9.12 3.62
CA ILE A 28 -5.88 -8.04 3.11
C ILE A 28 -6.78 -7.04 2.39
N LYS A 29 -6.76 -5.78 2.83
CA LYS A 29 -7.51 -4.69 2.21
C LYS A 29 -6.56 -3.65 1.66
N ASP A 30 -6.66 -3.38 0.35
CA ASP A 30 -5.99 -2.23 -0.26
C ASP A 30 -6.80 -0.97 0.01
N VAL A 31 -6.15 0.03 0.58
CA VAL A 31 -6.69 1.35 0.91
C VAL A 31 -5.90 2.46 0.21
N THR A 32 -5.32 2.16 -0.95
CA THR A 32 -4.68 3.17 -1.80
C THR A 32 -5.72 4.23 -2.22
N PRO A 33 -5.51 5.51 -1.89
CA PRO A 33 -6.47 6.55 -2.21
C PRO A 33 -6.51 6.78 -3.71
N LEU A 34 -7.69 6.62 -4.31
CA LEU A 34 -7.96 7.03 -5.69
C LEU A 34 -8.49 8.48 -5.68
N PRO A 35 -7.78 9.45 -6.28
CA PRO A 35 -8.26 10.82 -6.30
C PRO A 35 -9.41 11.00 -7.29
N HIS A 36 -10.53 11.53 -6.84
CA HIS A 36 -11.66 11.92 -7.70
C HIS A 36 -11.46 13.35 -8.22
N ASN A 37 -10.50 13.57 -9.12
CA ASN A 37 -10.19 14.88 -9.72
C ASN A 37 -10.09 16.04 -8.70
N GLY A 38 -9.55 15.76 -7.51
CA GLY A 38 -9.41 16.73 -6.42
C GLY A 38 -8.21 17.67 -6.60
N CYS A 39 -7.40 17.84 -5.56
CA CYS A 39 -6.23 18.72 -5.64
C CYS A 39 -5.26 18.31 -6.75
N ARG A 40 -4.77 19.30 -7.51
CA ARG A 40 -3.75 19.10 -8.56
C ARG A 40 -2.47 18.52 -7.95
N PRO A 41 -1.95 17.38 -8.45
CA PRO A 41 -0.66 16.85 -8.00
C PRO A 41 0.48 17.86 -8.23
N PRO A 42 1.56 17.81 -7.42
CA PRO A 42 2.73 18.65 -7.61
C PRO A 42 3.31 18.53 -9.01
N LYS A 43 3.89 19.62 -9.53
CA LYS A 43 4.57 19.63 -10.82
C LYS A 43 5.59 18.49 -10.88
N ARG A 44 5.59 17.72 -11.98
CA ARG A 44 6.53 16.61 -12.20
C ARG A 44 7.97 17.11 -11.98
N ARG A 45 8.71 16.37 -11.15
CA ARG A 45 10.11 16.68 -10.83
C ARG A 45 10.95 16.60 -12.12
N ARG A 46 11.83 17.58 -12.31
CA ARG A 46 12.83 17.61 -13.38
C ARG A 46 14.15 17.12 -12.79
N VAL A 47 14.43 15.84 -12.95
CA VAL A 47 15.74 15.21 -12.74
C VAL A 47 16.07 14.43 -13.98
#